data_AF-A0A532E989-F1
#
_entry.id   AF-A0A532E989-F1
#
_cell.length_a   1.000
_cell.length_b   1.000
_cell.length_c   1.000
_cell.angle_alpha   90.00
_cell.angle_beta   90.00
_cell.angle_gamma   90.00
#
_symmetry.space_group_name_H-M   'P 1'
#
loop_
_entity.id
_entity.type
_entity.pdbx_description
1 polymer ?
#
loop_
_entity_poly.entity_id
_entity_poly.type
_entity_poly.pdbx_seq_one_letter_code
_entity_poly.pdbx_strand_id
1 'polypeptide(L)' 'GLVPICASCKKIRNDQGFWQQLEEYIQQHSEAEFSHGLCTPCIKKHYPGVYPD' A
#
# COMPACT_ATOMS: atom_id res chain seq x y z
N GLY A 1 0.65 4.04 -18.89
CA GLY A 1 -0.32 5.13 -18.63
C GLY A 1 0.12 5.91 -17.42
N LEU A 2 -0.45 7.09 -17.19
CA LEU A 2 -0.24 7.88 -15.98
C LEU A 2 -1.32 7.52 -14.94
N VAL A 3 -0.91 7.22 -13.71
CA VAL A 3 -1.84 6.90 -12.61
C VAL A 3 -1.97 8.13 -11.70
N PRO A 4 -3.13 8.81 -11.65
CA PRO A 4 -3.31 9.98 -10.80
C PRO A 4 -3.36 9.59 -9.32
N ILE A 5 -2.41 10.08 -8.54
CA ILE A 5 -2.25 9.79 -7.10
C ILE A 5 -2.36 11.07 -6.26
N CYS A 6 -3.07 11.02 -5.13
CA CYS A 6 -3.14 12.14 -4.21
C CYS A 6 -1.79 12.33 -3.52
N ALA A 7 -1.20 13.54 -3.61
CA ALA A 7 0.09 13.83 -3.01
C ALA A 7 0.11 13.67 -1.48
N SER A 8 -1.03 13.89 -0.82
CA SER A 8 -1.17 13.81 0.64
C SER A 8 -1.44 12.38 1.12
N CYS A 9 -2.55 11.77 0.71
CA CYS A 9 -3.00 10.49 1.25
C CYS A 9 -2.67 9.26 0.38
N LYS A 10 -2.01 9.46 -0.77
CA LYS A 10 -1.56 8.41 -1.70
C LYS A 10 -2.67 7.53 -2.31
N LYS A 11 -3.95 7.87 -2.12
CA LYS A 11 -5.07 7.25 -2.84
C LYS A 11 -4.96 7.48 -4.35
N ILE A 12 -5.43 6.53 -5.14
CA ILE A 12 -5.49 6.62 -6.60
C ILE A 12 -6.90 7.05 -7.02
N ARG A 13 -6.97 7.96 -8.00
CA ARG A 13 -8.23 8.30 -8.66
C ARG A 13 -8.49 7.31 -9.79
N ASN A 14 -9.59 6.57 -9.70
CA ASN A 14 -9.99 5.62 -10.74
C ASN A 14 -10.68 6.32 -11.92
N ASP A 15 -11.05 5.55 -12.94
CA ASP A 15 -11.66 6.06 -14.17
C ASP A 15 -13.05 6.67 -13.95
N GLN A 16 -13.72 6.33 -12.85
CA GLN A 16 -14.99 6.91 -12.43
C GLN A 16 -14.81 8.19 -11.60
N GLY A 17 -13.57 8.61 -11.33
CA GLY A 17 -13.25 9.80 -10.53
C GLY A 17 -13.25 9.57 -9.02
N PHE A 18 -13.46 8.35 -8.54
CA PHE A 18 -13.40 8.02 -7.12
C PHE A 18 -11.97 7.79 -6.63
N TRP A 19 -11.71 8.17 -5.38
CA TRP A 19 -10.42 7.95 -4.71
C TRP A 19 -10.44 6.64 -3.92
N GLN A 20 -9.66 5.67 -4.37
CA GLN A 20 -9.55 4.34 -3.77
C GLN A 20 -8.14 4.06 -3.28
N GLN A 21 -7.98 3.00 -2.48
CA GLN A 21 -6.66 2.59 -2.00
C GLN A 21 -5.78 2.10 -3.17
N LEU A 22 -4.46 2.14 -2.97
CA LEU A 22 -3.48 1.74 -3.98
C LEU A 22 -3.66 0.27 -4.36
N GLU A 23 -3.79 -0.57 -3.34
CA GLU A 23 -3.96 -2.01 -3.40
C GLU A 23 -5.24 -2.37 -4.18
N GLU A 24 -6.35 -1.71 -3.87
CA GLU A 24 -7.64 -1.87 -4.55
C GLU A 24 -7.51 -1.58 -6.06
N TYR A 25 -6.85 -0.48 -6.42
CA TYR A 25 -6.64 -0.13 -7.83
C TYR A 25 -5.76 -1.15 -8.55
N ILE A 26 -4.63 -1.57 -7.95
CA ILE A 26 -3.71 -2.50 -8.60
C ILE A 26 -4.34 -3.90 -8.77
N GLN A 27 -5.07 -4.40 -7.76
CA GLN A 27 -5.78 -5.67 -7.85
C GLN A 27 -6.84 -5.68 -8.96
N GLN A 28 -7.52 -4.54 -9.19
CA GLN A 28 -8.51 -4.42 -10.28
C GLN A 28 -7.87 -4.41 -11.67
N HIS A 29 -6.59 -4.05 -11.79
CA HIS A 29 -5.92 -3.79 -13.07
C HIS A 29 -4.70 -4.69 -13.32
N SER A 30 -4.48 -5.71 -12.48
CA SER A 30 -3.39 -6.68 -12.61
C SER A 30 -3.71 -7.97 -11.86
N GLU A 31 -2.88 -8.99 -12.02
CA GLU A 31 -2.97 -10.25 -11.25
C GLU A 31 -2.22 -10.19 -9.91
N ALA A 32 -1.82 -8.99 -9.46
CA ALA A 32 -1.05 -8.85 -8.23
C ALA A 32 -1.92 -9.06 -6.98
N GLU A 33 -1.45 -9.93 -6.09
CA GLU A 33 -2.01 -10.11 -4.75
C GLU A 33 -1.18 -9.35 -3.71
N PHE A 34 -1.85 -8.85 -2.67
CA PHE A 34 -1.20 -8.07 -1.61
C PHE A 34 -1.31 -8.79 -0.27
N SER A 35 -0.19 -8.85 0.43
CA SER A 35 -0.11 -9.29 1.83
C SER A 35 0.26 -8.10 2.72
N HIS A 36 -0.16 -8.13 3.98
CA HIS A 36 0.18 -7.10 4.96
C HIS A 36 1.21 -7.64 5.95
N GLY A 37 2.39 -7.05 5.96
CA GLY A 37 3.49 -7.44 6.83
C GLY A 37 4.37 -6.24 7.22
N LEU A 38 5.22 -6.44 8.22
CA LEU A 38 6.24 -5.49 8.62
C LEU A 38 7.61 -6.03 8.19
N CYS A 39 8.40 -5.21 7.49
CA CYS A 39 9.79 -5.57 7.21
C CYS A 39 10.63 -5.55 8.50
N THR A 40 11.79 -6.20 8.50
CA THR A 40 12.72 -6.28 9.63
C THR A 40 12.99 -4.92 10.33
N PRO A 41 13.31 -3.82 9.63
CA PRO A 41 13.52 -2.54 10.32
C PRO A 41 12.24 -1.98 10.96
N CYS A 42 11.07 -2.18 10.34
CA CYS A 42 9.79 -1.74 10.91
C CYS A 42 9.42 -2.53 12.15
N ILE A 43 9.54 -3.85 12.14
CA ILE A 43 9.22 -4.67 13.32
C ILE A 43 10.21 -4.39 14.46
N LYS A 44 11.53 -4.23 14.18
CA LYS A 44 12.51 -3.82 15.19
C LYS A 44 12.20 -2.43 15.77
N LYS A 45 11.76 -1.48 14.95
CA LYS A 45 11.41 -0.12 15.39
C LYS A 45 10.13 -0.05 16.22
N HIS A 46 9.07 -0.71 15.76
CA HIS A 46 7.74 -0.59 16.36
C HIS A 46 7.48 -1.63 17.45
N TYR A 47 8.19 -2.77 17.41
CA TYR A 47 8.05 -3.89 18.34
C TYR A 47 9.42 -4.44 18.78
N PRO A 48 10.27 -3.61 19.42
CA PRO A 48 11.66 -3.97 19.72
C PRO A 48 11.83 -5.19 20.63
N GLY A 49 10.80 -5.60 21.39
CA GLY A 49 10.85 -6.78 22.25
C GLY A 49 10.31 -8.06 21.63
N VAL A 50 9.81 -8.02 20.39
CA VAL A 50 9.20 -9.17 19.71
C VAL A 50 10.14 -9.83 18.72
N TYR A 51 11.02 -9.05 18.10
CA TYR A 51 11.96 -9.58 17.11
C TYR A 51 13.32 -9.87 17.78
N PRO A 52 13.78 -11.14 17.80
CA PRO A 52 15.09 -11.46 18.38
C PRO A 52 16.20 -10.80 17.58
N ASP A 53 17.23 -10.34 18.28
CA ASP A 53 18.40 -9.73 17.67
C ASP A 53 19.33 -10.74 16.99
#